data_AF-A0A6A6FRE2-F1
#
_entry.id   AF-A0A6A6FRE2-F1
#
_cell.length_a   1.000
_cell.length_b   1.000
_cell.length_c   1.000
_cell.angle_alpha   90.00
_cell.angle_beta   90.00
_cell.angle_gamma   90.00
#
_symmetry.space_group_name_H-M   'P 1'
#
loop_
_entity.id
_entity.type
_entity.pdbx_description
1 polymer ?
#
loop_
_entity_poly.entity_id
_entity_poly.type
_entity_poly.pdbx_seq_one_letter_code
_entity_poly.pdbx_strand_id
1 'polypeptide(L)'
;MGLTDIVNDMLDFISGVDFTTTQFGCLWSRFDPQGNTASKKLQNDAAALRSAAARGWFIPNGLKNWSSRPESLESVFYAYRITGDQKWADANWQILQAINTTARTRSKPSLHVVHNVDMPSGGSTSNNLGRFFFAEVLKYLYLTFVDASVVDLSAWAFHTEARP
;
A
#
# COMPACT_ATOMS: atom_id res chain seq x y z
N MET A 1 -21.12 -9.09 17.99
CA MET A 1 -20.28 -9.08 16.78
C MET A 1 -19.88 -10.53 16.52
N GLY A 2 -20.40 -11.12 15.45
CA GLY A 2 -20.00 -12.45 14.99
C GLY A 2 -18.71 -12.39 14.17
N LEU A 3 -18.11 -13.55 13.90
CA LEU A 3 -16.92 -13.67 13.04
C LEU A 3 -17.13 -13.05 11.65
N THR A 4 -18.34 -13.21 11.10
CA THR A 4 -18.74 -12.63 9.82
C THR A 4 -18.72 -11.10 9.84
N ASP A 5 -19.13 -10.48 10.95
CA ASP A 5 -19.12 -9.02 11.09
C ASP A 5 -17.68 -8.49 11.05
N ILE A 6 -16.75 -9.16 11.74
CA ILE A 6 -15.33 -8.79 11.76
C ILE A 6 -14.71 -8.89 10.36
N VAL A 7 -15.02 -9.97 9.62
CA VAL A 7 -14.51 -10.15 8.26
C VAL A 7 -15.06 -9.07 7.34
N ASN A 8 -16.36 -8.76 7.42
CA ASN A 8 -16.96 -7.73 6.57
C ASN A 8 -16.40 -6.34 6.87
N ASP A 9 -16.27 -5.97 8.14
CA ASP A 9 -15.66 -4.68 8.54
C ASP A 9 -14.22 -4.56 8.04
N MET A 10 -13.46 -5.65 8.08
CA MET A 10 -12.10 -5.70 7.52
C MET A 10 -12.10 -5.52 6.01
N LEU A 11 -12.97 -6.23 5.27
CA LEU A 11 -13.05 -6.13 3.81
C LEU A 11 -13.52 -4.74 3.36
N ASP A 12 -14.43 -4.11 4.10
CA ASP A 12 -14.88 -2.75 3.86
C ASP A 12 -13.73 -1.75 4.09
N PHE A 13 -12.95 -1.93 5.16
CA PHE A 13 -11.76 -1.13 5.41
C PHE A 13 -10.73 -1.25 4.28
N ILE A 14 -10.41 -2.47 3.84
CA ILE A 14 -9.43 -2.71 2.76
C ILE A 14 -9.95 -2.13 1.43
N SER A 15 -11.25 -2.24 1.16
CA SER A 15 -11.87 -1.67 -0.05
C SER A 15 -11.75 -0.14 -0.12
N GLY A 16 -11.63 0.54 1.03
CA GLY A 16 -11.43 1.98 1.13
C GLY A 16 -9.98 2.44 0.92
N VAL A 17 -9.01 1.52 0.78
CA VAL A 17 -7.61 1.87 0.57
C VAL A 17 -7.43 2.36 -0.87
N ASP A 18 -7.27 3.68 -1.02
CA ASP A 18 -7.00 4.31 -2.32
C ASP A 18 -5.49 4.25 -2.66
N PHE A 19 -5.21 3.69 -3.83
CA PHE A 19 -3.90 3.67 -4.44
C PHE A 19 -3.64 5.02 -5.10
N THR A 20 -2.82 5.85 -4.44
CA THR A 20 -2.38 7.21 -4.85
C THR A 20 -1.95 7.34 -6.33
N THR A 21 -1.53 8.52 -6.80
CA THR A 21 -1.09 8.74 -8.20
C THR A 21 -0.12 7.69 -8.75
N THR A 22 0.77 7.19 -7.92
CA THR A 22 1.76 6.16 -8.29
C THR A 22 1.29 4.74 -8.03
N GLN A 23 0.10 4.56 -7.46
CA GLN A 23 -0.54 3.31 -7.06
C GLN A 23 0.18 2.51 -5.95
N PHE A 24 1.14 3.13 -5.26
CA PHE A 24 1.85 2.50 -4.13
C PHE A 24 1.05 2.40 -2.82
N GLY A 25 -0.06 3.13 -2.72
CA GLY A 25 -0.59 3.56 -1.42
C GLY A 25 0.32 4.60 -0.74
N CYS A 26 -0.15 5.22 0.33
CA CYS A 26 0.64 6.14 1.15
C CYS A 26 0.99 5.51 2.50
N LEU A 27 2.14 5.84 3.07
CA LEU A 27 2.51 5.43 4.43
C LEU A 27 1.51 5.96 5.48
N TRP A 28 1.01 7.18 5.26
CA TRP A 28 0.09 7.83 6.18
C TRP A 28 -0.82 8.79 5.42
N SER A 29 -2.08 8.84 5.79
CA SER A 29 -3.06 9.81 5.29
C SER A 29 -3.86 10.40 6.44
N ARG A 30 -4.41 11.59 6.20
CA ARG A 30 -5.39 12.22 7.08
C ARG A 30 -6.69 12.38 6.33
N PHE A 31 -7.75 11.85 6.92
CA PHE A 31 -9.12 12.12 6.50
C PHE A 31 -9.44 13.59 6.77
N ASP A 32 -9.94 14.27 5.75
CA ASP A 32 -10.39 15.67 5.79
C ASP A 32 -11.66 15.80 4.93
N PRO A 33 -12.80 15.29 5.43
CA PRO A 33 -14.06 15.24 4.68
C PRO A 33 -14.67 16.62 4.49
N GLN A 34 -14.25 17.61 5.29
CA GLN A 34 -14.68 19.00 5.13
C GLN A 34 -13.76 19.81 4.21
N GLY A 35 -12.60 19.26 3.81
CA GLY A 35 -11.63 19.89 2.91
C GLY A 35 -11.03 21.21 3.43
N ASN A 36 -11.12 21.48 4.74
CA ASN A 36 -11.19 22.86 5.23
C ASN A 36 -10.26 23.23 6.39
N THR A 37 -9.05 22.66 6.51
CA THR A 37 -7.98 23.40 7.24
C THR A 37 -6.55 23.12 6.74
N ALA A 38 -5.90 24.18 6.24
CA ALA A 38 -4.44 24.25 6.22
C ALA A 38 -3.92 24.42 7.66
N SER A 39 -3.34 23.36 8.21
CA SER A 39 -2.68 23.32 9.50
C SER A 39 -1.17 23.31 9.32
N LYS A 40 -0.50 24.40 9.70
CA LYS A 40 0.98 24.45 9.77
C LYS A 40 1.56 23.35 10.68
N LYS A 41 0.81 22.92 11.70
CA LYS A 41 1.21 21.82 12.60
C LYS A 41 1.25 20.47 11.88
N LEU A 42 0.35 20.27 10.91
CA LEU A 42 0.30 19.07 10.07
C LEU A 42 1.05 19.26 8.74
N GLN A 43 1.66 20.43 8.54
CA GLN A 43 2.43 20.79 7.34
C GLN A 43 1.70 20.54 6.02
N ASN A 44 0.37 20.70 5.95
CA ASN A 44 -0.37 20.53 4.71
C ASN A 44 -0.43 21.83 3.88
N ASP A 45 -0.17 21.72 2.58
CA ASP A 45 -0.04 22.81 1.62
C ASP A 45 -1.24 22.88 0.65
N ALA A 46 -1.16 23.74 -0.37
CA ALA A 46 -2.20 23.84 -1.39
C ALA A 46 -2.43 22.53 -2.17
N ALA A 47 -1.39 21.69 -2.31
CA ALA A 47 -1.55 20.38 -2.95
C ALA A 47 -2.36 19.42 -2.06
N ALA A 48 -2.08 19.41 -0.75
CA ALA A 48 -2.85 18.64 0.20
C ALA A 48 -4.33 19.06 0.25
N LEU A 49 -4.64 20.36 0.16
CA LEU A 49 -6.03 20.84 0.07
C LEU A 49 -6.72 20.36 -1.22
N ARG A 50 -6.02 20.38 -2.37
CA ARG A 50 -6.55 19.84 -3.63
C ARG A 50 -6.83 18.34 -3.53
N SER A 51 -5.91 17.59 -2.95
CA SER A 51 -6.11 16.15 -2.72
C SER A 51 -7.29 15.92 -1.77
N ALA A 52 -7.37 16.63 -0.64
CA ALA A 52 -8.51 16.53 0.28
C ALA A 52 -9.85 16.83 -0.40
N ALA A 53 -9.92 17.89 -1.22
CA ALA A 53 -11.13 18.22 -1.97
C ALA A 53 -11.52 17.15 -3.01
N ALA A 54 -10.54 16.44 -3.58
CA ALA A 54 -10.77 15.43 -4.62
C ALA A 54 -11.18 14.06 -4.07
N ARG A 55 -10.57 13.61 -2.95
CA ARG A 55 -10.74 12.24 -2.41
C ARG A 55 -11.15 12.18 -0.94
N GLY A 56 -11.40 13.33 -0.29
CA GLY A 56 -11.77 13.41 1.13
C GLY A 56 -10.61 13.19 2.11
N TRP A 57 -9.38 13.06 1.60
CA TRP A 57 -8.18 12.86 2.42
C TRP A 57 -6.90 13.36 1.72
N PHE A 58 -5.86 13.61 2.51
CA PHE A 58 -4.56 14.05 1.99
C PHE A 58 -3.39 13.38 2.70
N ILE A 59 -2.21 13.43 2.05
CA ILE A 59 -0.94 13.01 2.63
C ILE A 59 -0.20 14.26 3.14
N PRO A 60 0.11 14.36 4.45
CA PRO A 60 0.91 15.45 4.97
C PRO A 60 2.25 15.58 4.27
N ASN A 61 2.78 16.80 4.28
CA ASN A 61 4.16 16.99 3.84
C ASN A 61 5.12 16.19 4.73
N GLY A 62 6.15 15.61 4.13
CA GLY A 62 7.10 14.73 4.81
C GLY A 62 6.66 13.27 4.99
N LEU A 63 5.40 12.91 4.69
CA LEU A 63 4.88 11.54 4.78
C LEU A 63 4.49 10.92 3.43
N LYS A 64 4.91 11.58 2.33
CA LYS A 64 4.61 11.16 0.96
C LYS A 64 5.53 10.05 0.44
N ASN A 65 6.48 9.59 1.24
CA ASN A 65 7.45 8.59 0.82
C ASN A 65 6.85 7.17 0.86
N TRP A 66 7.15 6.39 -0.18
CA TRP A 66 7.01 4.94 -0.14
C TRP A 66 8.36 4.31 0.18
N SER A 67 8.40 3.52 1.25
CA SER A 67 9.64 2.96 1.80
C SER A 67 9.62 1.45 1.91
N SER A 68 9.13 0.73 0.88
CA SER A 68 9.07 -0.74 0.85
C SER A 68 8.10 -1.40 1.84
N ARG A 69 7.04 -0.68 2.19
CA ARG A 69 6.11 -1.02 3.27
C ARG A 69 5.08 -2.07 2.83
N PRO A 70 4.89 -3.19 3.56
CA PRO A 70 4.05 -4.31 3.12
C PRO A 70 2.59 -4.25 3.62
N GLU A 71 2.23 -3.32 4.50
CA GLU A 71 1.00 -3.41 5.29
C GLU A 71 -0.28 -3.45 4.42
N SER A 72 -0.31 -2.67 3.34
CA SER A 72 -1.45 -2.67 2.41
C SER A 72 -1.54 -3.97 1.59
N LEU A 73 -0.41 -4.45 1.07
CA LEU A 73 -0.38 -5.67 0.25
C LEU A 73 -0.60 -6.95 1.06
N GLU A 74 -0.26 -6.92 2.35
CA GLU A 74 -0.56 -8.00 3.31
C GLU A 74 -2.06 -8.10 3.52
N SER A 75 -2.71 -6.97 3.78
CA SER A 75 -4.16 -6.90 3.97
C SER A 75 -4.90 -7.39 2.73
N VAL A 76 -4.48 -6.95 1.55
CA VAL A 76 -5.04 -7.39 0.26
C VAL A 76 -4.81 -8.88 0.02
N PHE A 77 -3.64 -9.41 0.38
CA PHE A 77 -3.38 -10.86 0.33
C PHE A 77 -4.37 -11.63 1.21
N TYR A 78 -4.57 -11.24 2.47
CA TYR A 78 -5.55 -11.91 3.33
C TYR A 78 -6.97 -11.79 2.79
N ALA A 79 -7.37 -10.63 2.27
CA ALA A 79 -8.67 -10.46 1.63
C ALA A 79 -8.86 -11.44 0.47
N TYR A 80 -7.86 -11.61 -0.40
CA TYR A 80 -7.88 -12.60 -1.47
C TYR A 80 -8.00 -14.04 -0.94
N ARG A 81 -7.22 -14.41 0.09
CA ARG A 81 -7.23 -15.78 0.65
C ARG A 81 -8.53 -16.12 1.36
N ILE A 82 -9.19 -15.13 1.97
CA ILE A 82 -10.46 -15.31 2.68
C ILE A 82 -11.63 -15.40 1.70
N THR A 83 -11.67 -14.54 0.67
CA THR A 83 -12.86 -14.44 -0.20
C THR A 83 -12.72 -15.18 -1.53
N GLY A 84 -11.50 -15.40 -2.01
CA GLY A 84 -11.23 -15.87 -3.38
C GLY A 84 -11.60 -14.88 -4.48
N ASP A 85 -11.97 -13.63 -4.12
CA ASP A 85 -12.43 -12.62 -5.07
C ASP A 85 -11.26 -12.04 -5.85
N GLN A 86 -11.28 -12.20 -7.18
CA GLN A 86 -10.21 -11.83 -8.09
C GLN A 86 -9.82 -10.35 -7.99
N LYS A 87 -10.73 -9.46 -7.58
CA LYS A 87 -10.44 -8.03 -7.42
C LYS A 87 -9.25 -7.77 -6.48
N TRP A 88 -9.04 -8.63 -5.48
CA TRP A 88 -7.94 -8.49 -4.52
C TRP A 88 -6.59 -8.88 -5.15
N ALA A 89 -6.56 -9.96 -5.92
CA ALA A 89 -5.38 -10.32 -6.69
C ALA A 89 -5.04 -9.25 -7.74
N ASP A 90 -6.06 -8.68 -8.39
CA ASP A 90 -5.89 -7.58 -9.35
C ASP A 90 -5.34 -6.31 -8.67
N ALA A 91 -5.77 -6.00 -7.44
CA ALA A 91 -5.21 -4.90 -6.65
C ALA A 91 -3.72 -5.12 -6.33
N ASN A 92 -3.33 -6.31 -5.87
CA ASN A 92 -1.91 -6.65 -5.65
C ASN A 92 -1.11 -6.64 -6.97
N TRP A 93 -1.72 -6.97 -8.10
CA TRP A 93 -1.09 -6.86 -9.41
C TRP A 93 -0.82 -5.40 -9.79
N GLN A 94 -1.78 -4.50 -9.57
CA GLN A 94 -1.59 -3.06 -9.78
C GLN A 94 -0.45 -2.51 -8.91
N ILE A 95 -0.36 -2.90 -7.64
CA ILE A 95 0.75 -2.51 -6.75
C ILE A 95 2.09 -3.03 -7.28
N LEU A 96 2.16 -4.27 -7.78
CA LEU A 96 3.39 -4.79 -8.38
C LEU A 96 3.81 -3.99 -9.63
N GLN A 97 2.85 -3.63 -10.48
CA GLN A 97 3.10 -2.78 -11.64
C GLN A 97 3.57 -1.38 -11.23
N ALA A 98 2.97 -0.79 -10.20
CA ALA A 98 3.39 0.47 -9.59
C ALA A 98 4.85 0.43 -9.10
N ILE A 99 5.22 -0.62 -8.35
CA ILE A 99 6.60 -0.86 -7.91
C ILE A 99 7.55 -0.91 -9.10
N ASN A 100 7.23 -1.72 -10.10
CA ASN A 100 8.12 -1.91 -11.24
C ASN A 100 8.23 -0.66 -12.13
N THR A 101 7.20 0.18 -12.19
CA THR A 101 7.21 1.40 -13.03
C THR A 101 7.81 2.60 -12.31
N THR A 102 7.62 2.72 -11.01
CA THR A 102 7.94 3.95 -10.26
C THR A 102 9.18 3.81 -9.38
N ALA A 103 9.39 2.65 -8.76
CA ALA A 103 10.55 2.42 -7.88
C ALA A 103 11.77 1.85 -8.63
N ARG A 104 11.61 1.42 -9.89
CA ARG A 104 12.69 0.86 -10.69
C ARG A 104 13.41 1.93 -11.50
N THR A 105 14.73 1.97 -11.39
CA THR A 105 15.54 2.87 -12.22
C THR A 105 15.63 2.34 -13.65
N ARG A 106 15.50 3.21 -14.67
CA ARG A 106 15.67 2.82 -16.09
C ARG A 106 17.10 2.44 -16.45
N SER A 107 18.10 3.07 -15.80
CA SER A 107 19.51 2.89 -16.11
C SER A 107 20.18 1.71 -15.39
N LYS A 108 19.58 1.16 -14.33
CA LYS A 108 20.08 0.00 -13.58
C LYS A 108 18.92 -0.85 -13.07
N PRO A 109 19.00 -2.19 -13.08
CA PRO A 109 17.95 -3.07 -12.58
C PRO A 109 17.92 -3.09 -11.04
N SER A 110 17.72 -1.93 -10.42
CA SER A 110 17.60 -1.74 -8.97
C SER A 110 16.29 -1.06 -8.61
N LEU A 111 15.75 -1.46 -7.46
CA LEU A 111 14.57 -0.85 -6.84
C LEU A 111 14.99 0.13 -5.76
N HIS A 112 14.22 1.20 -5.61
CA HIS A 112 14.55 2.32 -4.74
C HIS A 112 13.35 2.75 -3.90
N VAL A 113 13.64 3.45 -2.80
CA VAL A 113 12.63 4.20 -2.06
C VAL A 113 12.20 5.38 -2.91
N VAL A 114 10.90 5.69 -2.87
CA VAL A 114 10.27 6.78 -3.61
C VAL A 114 9.88 7.88 -2.62
N HIS A 115 10.23 9.13 -2.89
CA HIS A 115 10.03 10.22 -1.92
C HIS A 115 8.64 10.86 -1.98
N ASN A 116 7.91 10.72 -3.09
CA ASN A 116 6.59 11.31 -3.22
C ASN A 116 5.63 10.49 -4.10
N VAL A 117 4.78 9.67 -3.47
CA VAL A 117 3.76 8.85 -4.13
C VAL A 117 2.62 9.65 -4.78
N ASP A 118 2.51 10.94 -4.45
CA ASP A 118 1.53 11.90 -4.98
C ASP A 118 2.09 12.69 -6.19
N MET A 119 3.28 12.30 -6.69
CA MET A 119 3.90 12.88 -7.89
C MET A 119 4.05 11.83 -8.99
N PRO A 120 3.93 12.23 -10.27
CA PRO A 120 4.26 11.37 -11.39
C PRO A 120 5.68 10.81 -11.26
N SER A 121 5.83 9.50 -11.49
CA SER A 121 7.11 8.78 -11.31
C SER A 121 7.72 8.89 -9.91
N GLY A 122 6.95 9.25 -8.88
CA GLY A 122 7.39 9.16 -7.49
C GLY A 122 8.27 10.32 -7.00
N GLY A 123 8.48 11.34 -7.83
CA GLY A 123 9.41 12.43 -7.52
C GLY A 123 10.87 11.95 -7.55
N SER A 124 11.60 12.15 -6.46
CA SER A 124 12.98 11.67 -6.32
C SER A 124 13.05 10.29 -5.66
N THR A 125 14.20 9.62 -5.80
CA THR A 125 14.44 8.29 -5.24
C THR A 125 15.68 8.26 -4.34
N SER A 126 15.75 7.31 -3.42
CA SER A 126 16.96 7.03 -2.63
C SER A 126 17.31 5.55 -2.59
N ASN A 127 18.61 5.27 -2.45
CA ASN A 127 19.14 3.91 -2.39
C ASN A 127 19.10 3.32 -0.97
N ASN A 128 17.92 3.30 -0.36
CA ASN A 128 17.69 2.78 0.99
C ASN A 128 16.51 1.81 1.03
N LEU A 129 16.50 0.84 0.10
CA LEU A 129 15.43 -0.16 0.03
C LEU A 129 15.44 -1.00 1.32
N GLY A 130 14.30 -1.08 1.99
CA GLY A 130 14.19 -1.76 3.28
C GLY A 130 14.34 -3.28 3.15
N ARG A 131 14.91 -3.94 4.17
CA ARG A 131 15.05 -5.42 4.22
C ARG A 131 13.71 -6.16 4.05
N PHE A 132 12.65 -5.55 4.55
CA PHE A 132 11.28 -6.04 4.50
C PHE A 132 10.70 -6.04 3.08
N PHE A 133 11.34 -5.37 2.11
CA PHE A 133 11.02 -5.55 0.69
C PHE A 133 11.13 -7.03 0.28
N PHE A 134 12.22 -7.68 0.65
CA PHE A 134 12.47 -9.08 0.27
C PHE A 134 11.67 -10.04 1.14
N ALA A 135 11.60 -9.77 2.45
CA ALA A 135 10.93 -10.67 3.38
C ALA A 135 9.40 -10.63 3.24
N GLU A 136 8.81 -9.47 2.96
CA GLU A 136 7.38 -9.24 3.10
C GLU A 136 6.75 -8.82 1.77
N VAL A 137 7.22 -7.73 1.15
CA VAL A 137 6.63 -7.21 -0.10
C VAL A 137 6.64 -8.26 -1.20
N LEU A 138 7.81 -8.82 -1.52
CA LEU A 138 7.90 -9.85 -2.55
C LEU A 138 7.17 -11.13 -2.16
N LYS A 139 7.16 -11.48 -0.87
CA LYS A 139 6.53 -12.71 -0.40
C LYS A 139 5.01 -12.66 -0.55
N TYR A 140 4.35 -11.62 -0.05
CA TYR A 140 2.90 -11.51 -0.16
C TYR A 140 2.44 -11.31 -1.61
N LEU A 141 3.21 -10.58 -2.43
CA LEU A 141 2.95 -10.51 -3.87
C LEU A 141 3.07 -11.89 -4.52
N TYR A 142 4.13 -12.65 -4.23
CA TYR A 142 4.28 -14.02 -4.73
C TYR A 142 3.13 -14.94 -4.26
N LEU A 143 2.83 -14.94 -2.96
CA LEU A 143 1.80 -15.76 -2.34
C LEU A 143 0.38 -15.45 -2.82
N THR A 144 0.14 -14.24 -3.35
CA THR A 144 -1.14 -13.89 -3.96
C THR A 144 -1.37 -14.63 -5.28
N PHE A 145 -0.31 -14.92 -6.05
CA PHE A 145 -0.44 -15.46 -7.41
C PHE A 145 -0.09 -16.95 -7.53
N VAL A 146 0.44 -17.56 -6.47
CA VAL A 146 0.69 -19.00 -6.43
C VAL A 146 -0.45 -19.77 -5.78
N ASP A 147 -0.43 -21.09 -5.98
CA ASP A 147 -1.42 -21.97 -5.40
C ASP A 147 -1.45 -21.89 -3.87
N ALA A 148 -2.66 -21.98 -3.32
CA ALA A 148 -2.94 -21.93 -1.90
C ALA A 148 -2.15 -22.95 -1.07
N SER A 149 -1.79 -24.09 -1.65
CA SER A 149 -1.06 -25.18 -1.01
C SER A 149 0.41 -24.84 -0.70
N VAL A 150 0.97 -23.79 -1.32
CA VAL A 150 2.36 -23.37 -1.05
C VAL A 150 2.51 -22.90 0.41
N VAL A 151 1.51 -22.19 0.95
CA VAL A 151 1.41 -21.83 2.36
C VAL A 151 -0.04 -21.91 2.80
N ASP A 152 -0.41 -22.98 3.48
CA ASP A 152 -1.75 -23.17 4.05
C ASP A 152 -1.93 -22.36 5.34
N LEU A 153 -2.79 -21.34 5.30
CA LEU A 153 -3.10 -20.46 6.43
C LEU A 153 -3.89 -21.16 7.55
N SER A 154 -4.38 -22.37 7.33
CA SER A 154 -4.96 -23.20 8.40
C SER A 154 -3.90 -23.95 9.21
N ALA A 155 -2.69 -24.10 8.67
CA ALA A 155 -1.58 -24.83 9.29
C ALA A 155 -0.45 -23.91 9.78
N TRP A 156 -0.28 -22.73 9.19
CA TRP A 156 0.80 -21.79 9.49
C TRP A 156 0.27 -20.42 9.89
N ALA A 157 1.02 -19.73 10.75
CA ALA A 157 0.71 -18.36 11.17
C ALA A 157 1.94 -17.48 10.94
N PHE A 158 1.78 -16.43 10.14
CA PHE A 158 2.87 -15.49 9.90
C PHE A 158 3.17 -14.67 11.15
N HIS A 159 4.45 -14.52 11.49
CA HIS A 159 4.85 -13.43 12.38
C HIS A 159 4.86 -12.08 11.65
N THR A 160 5.03 -10.99 12.41
CA THR A 160 4.97 -9.58 11.93
C THR A 160 5.98 -9.16 10.84
N GLU A 161 6.83 -10.07 10.36
CA GLU A 161 7.84 -9.84 9.31
C GLU A 161 7.69 -10.95 8.23
N ALA A 162 6.45 -11.40 8.05
CA ALA A 162 5.97 -12.38 7.08
C ALA A 162 6.73 -13.71 7.04
N ARG A 163 7.30 -14.22 8.14
CA ARG A 163 7.82 -15.61 8.14
C ARG A 163 6.75 -16.55 8.72
N PRO A 164 6.36 -17.60 7.96
CA PRO A 164 5.32 -18.54 8.37
C PRO A 164 5.77 -19.44 9.51
#